data_AF-A0A9J7A6M1-F1
#
_entry.id   AF-A0A9J7A6M1-F1
#
_cell.length_a   1.000
_cell.length_b   1.000
_cell.length_c   1.000
_cell.angle_alpha   90.00
_cell.angle_beta   90.00
_cell.angle_gamma   90.00
#
_symmetry.space_group_name_H-M   'P 1'
#
loop_
_entity.id
_entity.type
_entity.pdbx_description
1 polymer ?
#
loop_
_entity_poly.entity_id
_entity_poly.type
_entity_poly.pdbx_seq_one_letter_code
_entity_poly.pdbx_strand_id
1 'polypeptide(L)'
;MSDIPDTADALVLQFRERRVELHLRRDEDDIATLLAYAGVGPQPDKSNVQGPYQRLDQAIGARRAIARQLQSQGYEYLPDEYPQWSLQAQRDINAMRNIKSGSKVDYRFDPKDVFLDW
;
A
#
# COMPACT_ATOMS: atom_id res chain seq x y z
N MET A 1 12.84 -7.37 -16.07
CA MET A 1 11.79 -6.81 -15.21
C MET A 1 11.22 -7.97 -14.41
N SER A 2 11.41 -7.98 -13.09
CA SER A 2 10.91 -9.07 -12.23
C SER A 2 9.39 -9.04 -12.17
N ASP A 3 8.75 -10.21 -12.19
CA ASP A 3 7.29 -10.29 -12.08
C ASP A 3 6.85 -9.94 -10.66
N ILE A 4 5.71 -9.26 -10.55
CA ILE A 4 5.15 -8.85 -9.27
C ILE A 4 4.33 -10.02 -8.70
N PRO A 5 4.65 -10.51 -7.49
CA PRO A 5 4.00 -11.70 -6.95
C PRO A 5 2.51 -11.49 -6.67
N ASP A 6 1.78 -12.61 -6.69
CA ASP A 6 0.34 -12.67 -6.40
C ASP A 6 0.04 -13.06 -4.94
N THR A 7 0.99 -12.77 -4.03
CA THR A 7 0.86 -13.03 -2.59
C THR A 7 0.39 -11.77 -1.85
N ALA A 8 0.10 -11.85 -0.55
CA ALA A 8 -0.25 -10.67 0.26
C ALA A 8 0.97 -9.94 0.85
N ASP A 9 2.19 -10.41 0.57
CA ASP A 9 3.41 -9.90 1.18
C ASP A 9 3.68 -8.44 0.81
N ALA A 10 4.40 -7.72 1.66
CA ALA A 10 4.78 -6.36 1.32
C ALA A 10 5.69 -6.38 0.07
N LEU A 11 5.51 -5.41 -0.81
CA LEU A 11 6.41 -5.21 -1.95
C LEU A 11 7.34 -4.05 -1.67
N VAL A 12 8.59 -4.22 -2.06
CA VAL A 12 9.61 -3.17 -2.02
C VAL A 12 9.99 -2.82 -3.44
N LEU A 13 9.86 -1.54 -3.80
CA LEU A 13 10.31 -1.02 -5.08
C LEU A 13 11.29 0.13 -4.87
N GLN A 14 12.23 0.31 -5.79
CA GLN A 14 13.21 1.38 -5.69
C GLN A 14 13.50 2.02 -7.05
N PHE A 15 13.64 3.34 -7.05
CA PHE A 15 14.17 4.09 -8.18
C PHE A 15 15.19 5.10 -7.66
N ARG A 16 16.47 4.91 -8.02
CA ARG A 16 17.60 5.66 -7.43
C ARG A 16 17.59 5.51 -5.90
N GLU A 17 17.57 6.61 -5.16
CA GLU A 17 17.50 6.61 -3.69
C GLU A 17 16.07 6.52 -3.16
N ARG A 18 15.05 6.63 -4.03
CA ARG A 18 13.66 6.66 -3.60
C ARG A 18 13.10 5.25 -3.49
N ARG A 19 12.69 4.88 -2.28
CA ARG A 19 12.06 3.62 -1.93
C ARG A 19 10.54 3.78 -1.88
N VAL A 20 9.83 2.79 -2.38
CA VAL A 20 8.38 2.64 -2.26
C VAL A 20 8.07 1.29 -1.64
N GLU A 21 7.18 1.27 -0.65
CA GLU A 21 6.69 0.03 -0.05
C GLU A 21 5.18 -0.06 -0.16
N LEU A 22 4.68 -1.22 -0.57
CA LEU A 22 3.26 -1.50 -0.69
C LEU A 22 2.87 -2.61 0.29
N HIS A 23 2.07 -2.27 1.29
CA HIS A 23 1.68 -3.16 2.38
C HIS A 23 0.19 -3.48 2.31
N LEU A 24 -0.17 -4.75 2.37
CA LEU A 24 -1.55 -5.16 2.60
C LEU A 24 -1.76 -5.48 4.08
N ARG A 25 -2.85 -4.98 4.66
CA ARG A 25 -3.30 -5.28 6.02
C ARG A 25 -4.76 -5.66 6.00
N ARG A 26 -5.11 -6.73 6.72
CA ARG A 26 -6.50 -7.17 6.94
C ARG A 26 -6.94 -6.81 8.34
N ASP A 27 -8.21 -6.48 8.51
CA ASP A 27 -8.85 -6.40 9.82
C ASP A 27 -9.59 -7.68 10.19
N GLU A 28 -10.27 -7.64 11.34
CA GLU A 28 -11.00 -8.78 11.92
C GLU A 28 -12.23 -9.17 11.08
N ASP A 29 -12.77 -8.23 10.30
CA ASP A 29 -13.87 -8.43 9.36
C ASP A 29 -13.39 -8.90 7.97
N ASP A 30 -12.10 -9.27 7.88
CA ASP A 30 -11.44 -9.71 6.67
C ASP A 30 -11.28 -8.64 5.58
N ILE A 31 -11.53 -7.37 5.92
CA ILE A 31 -11.43 -6.25 5.00
C ILE A 31 -9.96 -5.88 4.82
N ALA A 32 -9.51 -5.86 3.57
CA ALA A 32 -8.14 -5.53 3.23
C ALA A 32 -7.97 -4.03 2.97
N THR A 33 -6.84 -3.49 3.39
CA THR A 33 -6.40 -2.12 3.15
C THR A 33 -4.99 -2.16 2.56
N LEU A 34 -4.77 -1.40 1.50
CA LEU A 34 -3.47 -1.18 0.90
C LEU A 34 -2.88 0.12 1.43
N LEU A 35 -1.65 0.04 1.94
CA LEU A 35 -0.86 1.16 2.42
C LEU A 35 0.34 1.30 1.50
N ALA A 36 0.49 2.47 0.89
CA ALA A 36 1.62 2.80 0.04
C ALA A 36 2.48 3.86 0.75
N TYR A 37 3.78 3.58 0.88
CA TYR A 37 4.73 4.48 1.50
C TYR A 37 5.83 4.82 0.50
N ALA A 38 6.35 6.04 0.53
CA ALA A 38 7.48 6.44 -0.30
C ALA A 38 8.42 7.38 0.45
N GLY A 39 9.72 7.22 0.26
CA GLY A 39 10.72 8.06 0.91
C GLY A 39 12.16 7.59 0.67
N VAL A 40 13.11 8.33 1.23
CA VAL A 40 14.56 8.05 1.10
C VAL A 40 15.21 7.63 2.43
N GLY A 41 14.51 7.83 3.54
CA GLY A 41 15.04 7.65 4.88
C GLY A 41 14.36 6.53 5.69
N PRO A 42 14.67 6.44 6.99
CA PRO A 42 14.08 5.44 7.88
C PRO A 42 12.58 5.67 8.11
N GLN A 43 12.07 6.86 7.79
CA GLN A 43 10.66 7.20 7.81
C GLN A 43 10.19 7.53 6.39
N PRO A 44 8.95 7.18 6.03
CA PRO A 44 8.40 7.55 4.74
C PRO A 44 8.10 9.06 4.69
N ASP A 45 8.45 9.70 3.57
CA ASP A 45 8.14 11.10 3.31
C ASP A 45 6.66 11.28 2.91
N LYS A 46 6.08 10.25 2.30
CA LYS A 46 4.69 10.20 1.84
C LYS A 46 4.06 8.88 2.22
N SER A 47 2.80 8.94 2.64
CA SER A 47 1.93 7.79 2.81
C SER A 47 0.63 8.00 2.04
N ASN A 48 0.08 6.91 1.51
CA ASN A 48 -1.24 6.88 0.89
C ASN A 48 -1.94 5.57 1.29
N VAL A 49 -3.26 5.61 1.37
CA VAL A 49 -4.11 4.51 1.79
C VAL A 49 -5.16 4.28 0.72
N GLN A 50 -5.36 3.02 0.33
CA GLN A 50 -6.44 2.61 -0.57
C GLN A 50 -7.23 1.45 0.01
N GLY A 51 -8.55 1.52 -0.16
CA GLY A 51 -9.51 0.56 0.39
C GLY A 51 -10.71 1.29 1.01
N PRO A 52 -11.62 0.56 1.70
CA PRO A 52 -11.54 -0.87 2.00
C PRO A 52 -11.76 -1.78 0.78
N TYR A 53 -11.02 -2.88 0.71
CA TYR A 53 -11.24 -3.97 -0.24
C TYR A 53 -11.96 -5.13 0.47
N GLN A 54 -13.13 -5.51 -0.03
CA GLN A 54 -13.94 -6.58 0.55
C GLN A 54 -13.34 -7.97 0.35
N ARG A 55 -12.39 -8.11 -0.56
CA ARG A 55 -11.70 -9.38 -0.86
C ARG A 55 -10.21 -9.14 -0.95
N LEU A 56 -9.42 -10.04 -0.35
CA LEU A 56 -7.96 -9.96 -0.41
C LEU A 56 -7.44 -9.95 -1.86
N ASP A 57 -8.03 -10.76 -2.75
CA ASP A 57 -7.64 -10.83 -4.17
C ASP A 57 -7.77 -9.47 -4.88
N GLN A 58 -8.78 -8.66 -4.51
CA GLN A 58 -8.95 -7.32 -5.05
C GLN A 58 -7.81 -6.40 -4.60
N ALA A 59 -7.43 -6.50 -3.32
CA ALA A 59 -6.33 -5.71 -2.77
C ALA A 59 -4.97 -6.13 -3.38
N ILE A 60 -4.75 -7.43 -3.58
CA ILE A 60 -3.58 -7.97 -4.30
C ILE A 60 -3.56 -7.44 -5.74
N GLY A 61 -4.69 -7.50 -6.44
CA GLY A 61 -4.83 -6.96 -7.79
C GLY A 61 -4.50 -5.46 -7.87
N ALA A 62 -5.05 -4.65 -6.96
CA ALA A 62 -4.76 -3.23 -6.87
C ALA A 62 -3.28 -2.95 -6.59
N ARG A 63 -2.68 -3.68 -5.64
CA ARG A 63 -1.24 -3.59 -5.33
C ARG A 63 -0.39 -3.91 -6.55
N ARG A 64 -0.72 -4.97 -7.30
CA ARG A 64 -0.02 -5.37 -8.53
C ARG A 64 -0.14 -4.33 -9.63
N ALA A 65 -1.32 -3.72 -9.80
CA ALA A 65 -1.53 -2.64 -10.77
C ALA A 65 -0.63 -1.43 -10.46
N ILE A 66 -0.58 -1.01 -9.20
CA ILE A 66 0.30 0.09 -8.76
C ILE A 66 1.77 -0.27 -8.95
N ALA A 67 2.18 -1.47 -8.54
CA ALA A 67 3.56 -1.92 -8.72
C ALA A 67 3.98 -1.93 -10.21
N ARG A 68 3.10 -2.38 -11.11
CA ARG A 68 3.35 -2.35 -12.57
C ARG A 68 3.41 -0.93 -13.11
N GLN A 69 2.55 -0.03 -12.63
CA GLN A 69 2.63 1.38 -12.98
C GLN A 69 3.96 1.99 -12.54
N LEU A 70 4.42 1.71 -11.32
CA LEU A 70 5.74 2.13 -10.83
C LEU A 70 6.88 1.54 -11.68
N GLN A 71 6.79 0.27 -12.08
CA GLN A 71 7.75 -0.35 -13.00
C GLN A 71 7.82 0.39 -14.34
N SER A 72 6.68 0.83 -14.88
CA SER A 72 6.65 1.65 -16.12
C SER A 72 7.32 3.03 -15.95
N GLN A 73 7.46 3.50 -14.71
CA GLN A 73 8.16 4.73 -14.36
C GLN A 73 9.65 4.50 -14.01
N GLY A 74 10.14 3.27 -14.13
CA GLY A 74 11.54 2.90 -13.88
C GLY A 74 11.83 2.39 -12.48
N TYR A 75 10.83 2.21 -11.62
CA TYR A 75 11.05 1.55 -10.33
C TYR A 75 11.32 0.05 -10.52
N GLU A 76 12.33 -0.44 -9.82
CA GLU A 76 12.67 -1.86 -9.81
C GLU A 76 12.06 -2.54 -8.60
N TYR A 77 11.44 -3.69 -8.80
CA TYR A 77 10.97 -4.54 -7.71
C TYR A 77 12.15 -5.30 -7.10
N LEU A 78 12.28 -5.23 -5.78
CA LEU A 78 13.36 -5.83 -5.01
C LEU A 78 12.82 -6.99 -4.14
N PRO A 79 12.77 -8.23 -4.68
CA PRO A 79 12.15 -9.36 -3.98
C PRO A 79 12.92 -9.80 -2.72
N ASP A 80 14.23 -9.57 -2.69
CA ASP A 80 15.10 -9.97 -1.57
C ASP A 80 15.22 -8.90 -0.48
N GLU A 81 14.59 -7.74 -0.68
CA GLU A 81 14.60 -6.63 0.27
C GLU A 81 13.45 -6.71 1.26
N TYR A 82 13.75 -6.50 2.54
CA TYR A 82 12.74 -6.51 3.60
C TYR A 82 12.06 -5.14 3.72
N PRO A 83 10.75 -5.09 3.97
CA PRO A 83 10.03 -3.85 4.20
C PRO A 83 10.46 -3.18 5.53
N GLN A 84 10.95 -1.95 5.43
CA GLN A 84 11.43 -1.13 6.54
C GLN A 84 10.28 -0.47 7.31
N TRP A 85 9.14 -0.20 6.65
CA TRP A 85 8.05 0.57 7.25
C TRP A 85 6.89 -0.29 7.75
N SER A 86 7.14 -1.58 7.99
CA SER A 86 6.13 -2.53 8.52
C SER A 86 5.49 -2.09 9.84
N LEU A 87 6.28 -1.49 10.74
CA LEU A 87 5.77 -0.95 12.01
C LEU A 87 4.92 0.31 11.80
N GLN A 88 5.31 1.18 10.85
CA GLN A 88 4.51 2.35 10.50
C GLN A 88 3.17 1.91 9.90
N ALA A 89 3.18 0.94 9.00
CA ALA A 89 1.98 0.30 8.44
C ALA A 89 1.03 -0.22 9.52
N GLN A 90 1.58 -0.87 10.55
CA GLN A 90 0.77 -1.36 11.67
C GLN A 90 0.19 -0.23 12.54
N ARG A 91 0.92 0.86 12.73
CA ARG A 91 0.43 2.02 13.49
C ARG A 91 -0.69 2.72 12.74
N ASP A 92 -0.53 2.95 11.44
CA ASP A 92 -1.51 3.65 10.61
C ASP A 92 -2.82 2.86 10.52
N ILE A 93 -2.76 1.53 10.33
CA ILE A 93 -3.98 0.72 10.31
C ILE A 93 -4.70 0.72 11.67
N ASN A 94 -3.96 0.69 12.78
CA ASN A 94 -4.55 0.76 14.11
C ASN A 94 -5.19 2.14 14.38
N ALA A 95 -4.54 3.22 13.95
CA ALA A 95 -5.09 4.57 14.07
C ALA A 95 -6.39 4.71 13.27
N MET A 96 -6.43 4.18 12.05
CA MET A 96 -7.64 4.16 11.23
C MET A 96 -8.76 3.36 11.90
N ARG A 97 -8.48 2.19 12.48
CA ARG A 97 -9.49 1.42 13.24
C ARG A 97 -10.05 2.22 14.41
N ASN A 98 -9.20 2.91 15.17
CA ASN A 98 -9.65 3.72 16.30
C ASN A 98 -10.57 4.87 15.86
N ILE A 99 -10.28 5.51 14.71
CA ILE A 99 -11.14 6.55 14.13
C ILE A 99 -12.48 5.95 13.68
N LYS A 100 -12.47 4.76 13.05
CA LYS A 100 -13.67 4.03 12.59
C LYS A 100 -14.58 3.61 13.74
N SER A 101 -14.03 3.09 14.83
CA SER A 101 -14.82 2.72 16.03
C SER A 101 -15.49 3.95 16.68
N GLY A 102 -14.92 5.15 16.50
CA GLY A 102 -15.51 6.41 16.95
C GLY A 102 -16.50 7.05 15.97
N SER A 103 -16.46 6.69 14.67
CA SER A 103 -17.17 7.40 13.61
C SER A 103 -17.89 6.41 12.69
N LYS A 104 -19.24 6.38 12.73
CA LYS A 104 -20.06 5.75 11.68
C LYS A 104 -19.86 6.52 10.36
N VAL A 105 -18.85 6.20 9.56
CA VAL A 105 -18.58 6.88 8.27
C VAL A 105 -18.73 5.89 7.12
N ASP A 106 -19.51 6.34 6.12
CA ASP A 106 -19.92 5.65 4.90
C ASP A 106 -18.74 5.50 3.92
N TYR A 107 -18.44 4.26 3.52
CA TYR A 107 -17.26 3.89 2.71
C TYR A 107 -17.53 3.92 1.21
N ARG A 108 -18.04 5.03 0.68
CA ARG A 108 -18.15 5.17 -0.77
C ARG A 108 -16.80 5.63 -1.33
N PHE A 109 -16.09 4.67 -1.91
CA PHE A 109 -14.93 4.88 -2.76
C PHE A 109 -15.23 5.91 -3.86
N ASP A 110 -14.48 7.02 -3.92
CA ASP A 110 -14.46 7.94 -5.06
C ASP A 110 -13.25 7.60 -5.96
N PRO A 111 -13.48 7.16 -7.21
CA PRO A 111 -12.41 6.85 -8.17
C PRO A 111 -11.44 8.01 -8.45
N LYS A 112 -11.80 9.25 -8.10
CA LYS A 112 -10.95 10.43 -8.29
C LYS A 112 -9.77 10.50 -7.32
N ASP A 113 -9.83 9.81 -6.18
CA ASP A 113 -8.74 9.80 -5.19
C ASP A 113 -7.52 8.96 -5.64
N VAL A 114 -7.65 8.22 -6.75
CA VAL A 114 -6.61 7.35 -7.31
C VAL A 114 -5.72 8.08 -8.32
N PHE A 115 -6.20 9.18 -8.92
CA PHE A 115 -5.46 9.95 -9.92
C PHE A 115 -4.76 11.14 -9.25
N LEU A 116 -3.57 10.91 -8.69
CA LEU A 116 -2.65 11.99 -8.38
C LEU A 116 -1.87 12.35 -9.65
N ASP A 117 -2.05 13.59 -10.11
CA ASP A 117 -1.12 14.25 -11.03
C ASP A 117 0.31 14.09 -10.49
N TRP A 118 1.18 13.53 -11.33
CA TRP A 118 2.58 13.21 -11.05
C TRP A 118 3.50 14.35 -11.48
#